data_AF-M7BP47-F1
#
_entry.id   AF-M7BP47-F1
#
_cell.length_a   1.000
_cell.length_b   1.000
_cell.length_c   1.000
_cell.angle_alpha   90.00
_cell.angle_beta   90.00
_cell.angle_gamma   90.00
#
_symmetry.space_group_name_H-M   'P 1'
#
loop_
_entity.id
_entity.type
_entity.pdbx_description
1 polymer ?
#
loop_
_entity_poly.entity_id
_entity_poly.type
_entity_poly.pdbx_seq_one_letter_code
_entity_poly.pdbx_strand_id
1 'polypeptide(L)'
;MELVLEDISLLRVTREAREGLLLQFSFHPGPYAACLFAAMVPSPLTAQWCRHASVTGTRTTVALPRNLRKRIAQILDETFEEITKADYHNVREHINALFGI
;
A
#
# COMPACT_ATOMS: atom_id res chain seq x y z
N MET A 1 -21.89 -1.08 3.77
CA MET A 1 -21.50 0.05 2.92
C MET A 1 -20.04 0.36 3.25
N GLU A 2 -19.09 0.07 2.35
CA GLU A 2 -17.67 0.39 2.54
C GLU A 2 -17.52 1.90 2.34
N LEU A 3 -17.14 2.64 3.38
CA LEU A 3 -16.75 4.05 3.23
C LEU A 3 -15.33 4.08 2.67
N VAL A 4 -15.15 4.63 1.47
CA VAL A 4 -13.88 4.67 0.76
C VAL A 4 -13.40 6.11 0.66
N LEU A 5 -12.12 6.34 0.94
CA LEU A 5 -11.48 7.64 0.72
C LEU A 5 -11.48 8.01 -0.76
N GLU A 6 -11.53 9.31 -1.04
CA GLU A 6 -11.46 9.85 -2.39
C GLU A 6 -10.09 9.55 -3.04
N ASP A 7 -10.09 9.46 -4.37
CA ASP A 7 -8.85 9.26 -5.13
C ASP A 7 -7.90 10.44 -4.96
N ILE A 8 -6.62 10.14 -4.77
CA ILE A 8 -5.57 11.14 -4.52
C ILE A 8 -4.55 11.23 -5.66
N SER A 9 -3.82 12.33 -5.74
CA SER A 9 -2.65 12.41 -6.63
C SER A 9 -1.50 11.58 -6.04
N LEU A 10 -1.10 10.51 -6.74
CA LEU A 10 0.00 9.65 -6.33
C LEU A 10 1.33 10.20 -6.83
N LEU A 11 2.34 10.20 -5.97
CA LEU A 11 3.71 10.50 -6.35
C LEU A 11 4.26 9.38 -7.24
N ARG A 12 5.01 9.77 -8.27
CA ARG A 12 5.64 8.82 -9.19
C ARG A 12 6.86 8.19 -8.51
N VAL A 13 6.86 6.87 -8.39
CA VAL A 13 8.04 6.08 -8.02
C VAL A 13 8.74 5.61 -9.29
N THR A 14 10.02 5.93 -9.45
CA THR A 14 10.79 5.51 -10.62
C THR A 14 11.05 4.00 -10.62
N ARG A 15 11.43 3.43 -11.76
CA ARG A 15 11.75 2.00 -11.84
C ARG A 15 12.94 1.66 -10.95
N GLU A 16 13.97 2.48 -10.99
CA GLU A 16 15.20 2.33 -10.21
C GLU A 16 14.91 2.37 -8.71
N ALA A 17 14.01 3.26 -8.27
CA ALA A 17 13.58 3.31 -6.87
C ALA A 17 12.80 2.03 -6.48
N ARG A 18 11.93 1.52 -7.36
CA ARG A 18 11.22 0.25 -7.11
C ARG A 18 12.19 -0.93 -6.99
N GLU A 19 13.18 -1.02 -7.87
CA GLU A 19 14.21 -2.07 -7.84
C GLU A 19 15.09 -1.96 -6.58
N GLY A 20 15.48 -0.75 -6.18
CA GLY A 20 16.21 -0.51 -4.93
C GLY A 20 15.44 -0.98 -3.69
N LEU A 21 14.13 -0.70 -3.62
CA LEU A 21 13.27 -1.19 -2.54
C LEU A 21 13.16 -2.72 -2.56
N LEU A 22 13.04 -3.35 -3.73
CA LEU A 22 12.96 -4.82 -3.83
C LEU A 22 14.19 -5.50 -3.26
N LEU A 23 15.38 -5.00 -3.62
CA LEU A 23 16.65 -5.50 -3.12
C LEU A 23 16.78 -5.30 -1.61
N GLN A 24 16.35 -4.14 -1.10
CA GLN A 24 16.37 -3.84 0.33
C GLN A 24 15.52 -4.80 1.16
N PHE A 25 14.36 -5.22 0.62
CA PHE A 25 13.43 -6.11 1.32
C PHE A 25 13.54 -7.57 0.89
N SER A 26 14.66 -7.96 0.24
CA SER A 26 14.91 -9.34 -0.19
C SER A 26 13.70 -9.97 -0.90
N PHE A 27 13.02 -9.18 -1.76
CA PHE A 27 11.83 -9.62 -2.49
C PHE A 27 10.63 -10.05 -1.61
N HIS A 28 10.50 -9.51 -0.40
CA HIS A 28 9.35 -9.79 0.47
C HIS A 28 8.19 -8.83 0.14
N PRO A 29 7.03 -9.31 -0.35
CA PRO A 29 5.95 -8.44 -0.84
C PRO A 29 5.41 -7.45 0.19
N GLY A 30 5.30 -7.86 1.47
CA GLY A 30 4.72 -7.04 2.53
C GLY A 30 5.50 -5.75 2.83
N PRO A 31 6.74 -5.86 3.33
CA PRO A 31 7.59 -4.70 3.58
C PRO A 31 7.79 -3.84 2.33
N TYR A 32 7.96 -4.49 1.17
CA TYR A 32 8.06 -3.80 -0.12
C TYR A 32 6.84 -2.93 -0.41
N ALA A 33 5.62 -3.47 -0.27
CA ALA A 33 4.39 -2.74 -0.53
C ALA A 33 4.17 -1.57 0.46
N ALA A 34 4.54 -1.73 1.72
CA ALA A 34 4.48 -0.63 2.70
C ALA A 34 5.43 0.52 2.34
N CYS A 35 6.64 0.22 1.87
CA CYS A 35 7.56 1.25 1.40
C CYS A 35 7.12 1.89 0.08
N LEU A 36 6.56 1.12 -0.85
CA LEU A 36 5.92 1.67 -2.05
C LEU A 36 4.78 2.63 -1.69
N PHE A 37 3.94 2.25 -0.74
CA PHE A 37 2.88 3.11 -0.23
C PHE A 37 3.47 4.44 0.28
N ALA A 38 4.48 4.37 1.16
CA ALA A 38 5.11 5.56 1.74
C ALA A 38 5.79 6.45 0.69
N ALA A 39 6.29 5.86 -0.40
CA ALA A 39 6.88 6.59 -1.52
C ALA A 39 5.84 7.24 -2.44
N MET A 40 4.64 6.66 -2.57
CA MET A 40 3.56 7.16 -3.44
C MET A 40 2.64 8.16 -2.74
N VAL A 41 2.46 8.06 -1.43
CA VAL A 41 1.50 8.87 -0.68
C VAL A 41 2.23 9.97 0.08
N PRO A 42 1.87 11.25 -0.13
CA PRO A 42 2.40 12.35 0.66
C PRO A 42 2.24 12.13 2.17
N SER A 43 3.32 12.31 2.94
CA SER A 43 3.33 12.10 4.39
C SER A 43 2.20 12.80 5.17
N PRO A 44 1.80 14.05 4.84
CA PRO A 44 0.67 14.70 5.51
C PRO A 44 -0.66 13.95 5.35
N LEU A 45 -0.90 13.32 4.19
CA LEU A 45 -2.11 12.53 3.96
C LEU A 45 -2.07 11.23 4.77
N THR A 46 -0.92 10.55 4.80
CA THR A 46 -0.74 9.34 5.61
C THR A 46 -1.01 9.62 7.10
N ALA A 47 -0.59 10.79 7.61
CA ALA A 47 -0.85 11.19 8.98
C ALA A 47 -2.35 11.42 9.27
N GLN A 48 -3.09 12.02 8.32
CA GLN A 48 -4.54 12.20 8.44
C GLN A 48 -5.31 10.88 8.47
N TRP A 49 -4.76 9.83 7.86
CA TRP A 49 -5.38 8.51 7.79
C TRP A 49 -5.04 7.61 8.97
N CYS A 50 -4.06 8.00 9.80
CA CYS A 50 -3.63 7.24 10.97
C CYS A 50 -4.82 6.90 11.88
N ARG A 51 -4.94 5.61 12.26
CA ARG A 51 -6.03 5.01 13.05
C ARG A 51 -7.45 5.12 12.45
N HIS A 52 -7.60 5.78 11.30
CA HIS A 52 -8.89 6.05 10.68
C HIS A 52 -9.07 5.31 9.36
N ALA A 53 -8.00 4.93 8.66
CA ALA A 53 -8.08 4.23 7.39
C ALA A 53 -7.34 2.89 7.41
N SER A 54 -7.89 1.88 6.75
CA SER A 54 -7.21 0.61 6.49
C SER A 54 -7.35 0.25 5.01
N VAL A 55 -6.56 -0.71 4.51
CA VAL A 55 -6.57 -1.08 3.09
C VAL A 55 -7.98 -1.39 2.58
N THR A 56 -8.76 -2.20 3.29
CA THR A 56 -10.12 -2.57 2.85
C THR A 56 -11.23 -1.85 3.61
N GLY A 57 -10.87 -0.98 4.55
CA GLY A 57 -11.82 -0.48 5.54
C GLY A 57 -12.29 -1.58 6.50
N THR A 58 -12.92 -1.16 7.59
CA THR A 58 -13.55 -2.03 8.59
C THR A 58 -14.86 -1.38 9.06
N ARG A 59 -15.42 -1.82 10.19
CA ARG A 59 -16.57 -1.13 10.82
C ARG A 59 -16.19 0.25 11.37
N THR A 60 -14.93 0.45 11.74
CA THR A 60 -14.44 1.66 12.42
C THR A 60 -13.46 2.46 11.56
N THR A 61 -13.05 1.92 10.42
CA THR A 61 -12.05 2.54 9.54
C THR A 61 -12.57 2.66 8.11
N VAL A 62 -12.19 3.73 7.44
CA VAL A 62 -12.46 3.94 6.01
C VAL A 62 -11.45 3.18 5.16
N ALA A 63 -11.87 2.72 3.99
CA ALA A 63 -10.98 2.07 3.06
C ALA A 63 -10.07 3.07 2.34
N LEU A 64 -8.85 2.65 2.03
CA LEU A 64 -7.93 3.45 1.24
C LEU A 64 -8.48 3.80 -0.15
N PRO A 65 -7.99 4.90 -0.76
CA PRO A 65 -8.37 5.32 -2.10
C PRO A 65 -8.26 4.20 -3.12
N ARG A 66 -9.22 4.12 -4.05
CA ARG A 66 -9.29 3.02 -5.02
C ARG A 66 -8.12 3.06 -5.97
N ASN A 67 -7.73 4.25 -6.43
CA ASN A 67 -6.60 4.42 -7.33
C ASN A 67 -5.27 3.96 -6.71
N LEU A 68 -5.06 4.23 -5.41
CA LEU A 68 -3.88 3.79 -4.67
C LEU A 68 -3.83 2.26 -4.56
N ARG A 69 -4.94 1.62 -4.17
CA ARG A 69 -5.01 0.15 -4.05
C ARG A 69 -4.75 -0.53 -5.39
N LYS A 70 -5.36 -0.03 -6.47
CA LYS A 70 -5.12 -0.51 -7.83
C LYS A 70 -3.67 -0.34 -8.22
N ARG A 71 -3.05 0.81 -7.91
CA ARG A 71 -1.66 1.06 -8.27
C ARG A 71 -0.68 0.14 -7.56
N ILE A 72 -0.89 -0.10 -6.26
CA ILE A 72 -0.08 -1.06 -5.49
C ILE A 72 -0.25 -2.47 -6.07
N ALA A 73 -1.48 -2.92 -6.31
CA ALA A 73 -1.75 -4.23 -6.90
C ALA A 73 -1.05 -4.40 -8.25
N GLN A 74 -1.18 -3.41 -9.15
CA GLN A 74 -0.49 -3.41 -10.44
C GLN A 74 1.03 -3.53 -10.31
N ILE A 75 1.64 -2.77 -9.41
CA ILE A 75 3.10 -2.84 -9.22
C ILE A 75 3.50 -4.21 -8.66
N LEU A 76 2.71 -4.78 -7.76
CA LEU A 76 2.98 -6.13 -7.23
C LEU A 76 2.89 -7.19 -8.34
N ASP A 77 1.84 -7.15 -9.17
CA ASP A 77 1.66 -8.08 -10.29
C ASP A 77 2.74 -7.91 -11.37
N GLU A 78 3.25 -6.69 -11.58
CA GLU A 78 4.40 -6.42 -12.47
C GLU A 78 5.73 -6.95 -11.90
N THR A 79 5.83 -7.07 -10.58
CA THR A 79 7.08 -7.28 -9.86
C THR A 79 7.30 -8.74 -9.48
N PHE A 80 6.23 -9.42 -9.07
CA PHE A 80 6.26 -10.80 -8.62
C PHE A 80 5.57 -11.67 -9.66
N GLU A 81 6.31 -12.66 -10.18
CA GLU A 81 5.78 -13.61 -11.17
C GLU A 81 4.58 -14.40 -10.62
N GLU A 82 4.65 -14.76 -9.33
CA GLU A 82 3.54 -15.36 -8.59
C GLU A 82 3.34 -14.63 -7.26
N ILE A 83 2.15 -14.07 -7.05
CA ILE A 83 1.74 -13.48 -5.77
C ILE A 83 0.57 -14.28 -5.21
N THR A 84 0.74 -14.84 -4.02
CA THR A 84 -0.28 -15.70 -3.41
C THR A 84 -1.30 -14.89 -2.61
N LYS A 85 -2.42 -15.54 -2.24
CA LYS A 85 -3.37 -14.95 -1.29
C LYS A 85 -2.73 -14.64 0.07
N ALA A 86 -1.76 -15.45 0.51
CA ALA A 86 -1.04 -15.23 1.75
C ALA A 86 -0.16 -13.98 1.65
N ASP A 87 0.46 -13.74 0.49
CA ASP A 87 1.23 -12.53 0.23
C ASP A 87 0.35 -11.29 0.23
N TYR A 88 -0.82 -11.33 -0.42
CA TYR A 88 -1.76 -10.21 -0.35
C TYR A 88 -2.28 -9.94 1.07
N HIS A 89 -2.45 -10.98 1.89
CA HIS A 89 -2.74 -10.80 3.31
C HIS A 89 -1.57 -10.10 4.01
N ASN A 90 -0.34 -10.59 3.81
CA ASN A 90 0.86 -10.02 4.40
C ASN A 90 1.09 -8.54 3.99
N VAL A 91 0.89 -8.21 2.71
CA VAL A 91 0.89 -6.85 2.16
C VAL A 91 -0.11 -5.96 2.89
N ARG A 92 -1.32 -6.46 3.11
CA ARG A 92 -2.37 -5.71 3.78
C ARG A 92 -1.98 -5.37 5.21
N GLU A 93 -1.45 -6.34 5.95
CA GLU A 93 -0.99 -6.14 7.34
C GLU A 93 0.13 -5.10 7.41
N HIS A 94 1.12 -5.18 6.53
CA HIS A 94 2.23 -4.22 6.51
C HIS A 94 1.78 -2.79 6.16
N ILE A 95 0.83 -2.64 5.24
CA ILE A 95 0.26 -1.33 4.93
C ILE A 95 -0.61 -0.82 6.08
N ASN A 96 -1.45 -1.67 6.68
CA ASN A 96 -2.29 -1.29 7.82
C ASN A 96 -1.46 -0.85 9.04
N ALA A 97 -0.30 -1.49 9.26
CA ALA A 97 0.62 -1.13 10.32
C ALA A 97 1.12 0.33 10.21
N LEU A 98 1.15 0.92 9.00
CA LEU A 98 1.48 2.34 8.80
C LEU A 98 0.47 3.29 9.46
N PHE A 99 -0.76 2.82 9.70
CA PHE A 99 -1.82 3.59 10.35
C PHE A 99 -2.00 3.21 11.82
N GLY A 100 -1.20 2.28 12.35
CA GLY A 100 -1.30 1.82 13.74
C GLY A 100 -2.62 1.09 14.04
N ILE A 101 -3.06 0.24 13.12
CA ILE A 101 -4.29 -0.56 13.18
C ILE A 101 -3.92 -2.04 13.20
#